data_AF-B0W8T8-F1
#
_entry.id   AF-B0W8T8-F1
#
_cell.length_a   1.000
_cell.length_b   1.000
_cell.length_c   1.000
_cell.angle_alpha   90.00
_cell.angle_beta   90.00
_cell.angle_gamma   90.00
#
_symmetry.space_group_name_H-M   'P 1'
#
loop_
_entity.id
_entity.type
_entity.pdbx_description
1 polymer ?
#
loop_
_entity_poly.entity_id
_entity_poly.type
_entity_poly.pdbx_seq_one_letter_code
_entity_poly.pdbx_strand_id
1 'polypeptide(L)'
;MFKLLSSAVRSAASRVQRQQQVPSATAALYSTFHPREFQFESSDGETGTLIHRFSRHIALTRRDFDDRTRFAFKYASFYPVYSPDAFLGELRKVSCLDLGKLICLTADFRSKTDFRLFADVANALDEESEGRVEGASFNELVTILHGFMYLLPNKITKLKSYRKAMPRLVELFAEKPNGKDFMTVLFFLGMWKKNAFGGRLMDQYLQSYLGEFLNDQLDLMDFAILANASYKTSVRISNERFLERLENEICNFEGKDMALFVTLMKCARMNRMRSERVLEKLRSILENDATALDFRGLSHLFVYLAEISVKDDSLNKLFLDEASRRIEEEISTNEEEESTSQSFRPKDLATFLHGCATLSIPITELDLEPNNLLNKIFEKIEREEYRYTPDTLVDTCLSLWVMNLPSVDLMSSIFSDRQMMQNFKRDRVKIESRRDLLLACAEIERPEAFKIISRLPRVDAFQLDRNCPEFLVRHRTQLQRVASCLEAAREKLRIAHVQFSLPVKFLNIAGLFVTLDNGVEFNVDVLEKTNCLSDEQTPTGLMGLKLRLLEQMSAPNVMVS
;
A
#
# COMPACT_ATOMS: atom_id res chain seq x y z
N MET A 1 -58.10 47.23 -25.36
CA MET A 1 -57.96 48.34 -26.33
C MET A 1 -56.63 49.01 -26.05
N PHE A 2 -55.59 49.02 -26.87
CA PHE A 2 -55.32 48.46 -28.21
C PHE A 2 -53.80 48.68 -28.42
N LYS A 3 -53.07 47.71 -29.01
CA LYS A 3 -51.68 47.81 -29.55
C LYS A 3 -50.57 48.02 -28.48
N LEU A 4 -49.72 47.04 -28.18
CA LEU A 4 -48.66 46.56 -29.06
C LEU A 4 -48.30 45.10 -28.73
N LEU A 5 -48.85 44.20 -29.54
CA LEU A 5 -48.46 42.81 -29.70
C LEU A 5 -48.27 42.62 -31.21
N SER A 6 -47.03 42.72 -31.72
CA SER A 6 -46.55 42.05 -32.95
C SER A 6 -45.18 42.60 -33.36
N SER A 7 -44.09 41.90 -33.03
CA SER A 7 -42.92 41.69 -33.93
C SER A 7 -41.69 41.20 -33.14
N ALA A 8 -41.73 39.97 -32.65
CA ALA A 8 -40.48 39.21 -32.37
C ALA A 8 -40.72 37.69 -32.30
N VAL A 9 -41.90 37.20 -32.70
CA VAL A 9 -42.11 35.78 -33.03
C VAL A 9 -41.57 35.58 -34.44
N ARG A 10 -40.29 35.18 -34.54
CA ARG A 10 -39.59 34.52 -35.68
C ARG A 10 -38.11 34.89 -35.68
N SER A 11 -37.32 34.38 -34.72
CA SER A 11 -35.86 34.25 -34.84
C SER A 11 -35.28 33.49 -33.64
N ALA A 12 -35.65 32.22 -33.48
CA ALA A 12 -34.91 31.28 -32.61
C ALA A 12 -35.17 29.81 -33.02
N ALA A 13 -35.43 29.58 -34.31
CA ALA A 13 -35.52 28.23 -34.88
C ALA A 13 -34.16 27.86 -35.51
N SER A 14 -33.12 27.79 -34.69
CA SER A 14 -31.87 27.08 -35.00
C SER A 14 -30.95 27.09 -33.77
N ARG A 15 -30.94 26.00 -33.01
CA ARG A 15 -29.73 25.43 -32.40
C ARG A 15 -30.07 24.23 -31.53
N VAL A 16 -29.73 23.06 -32.09
CA VAL A 16 -29.28 21.85 -31.41
C VAL A 16 -30.22 21.32 -30.33
N GLN A 17 -31.21 20.53 -30.76
CA GLN A 17 -31.67 19.40 -29.95
C GLN A 17 -30.45 18.50 -29.67
N ARG A 18 -29.80 18.71 -28.52
CA ARG A 18 -29.01 17.67 -27.87
C ARG A 18 -30.03 16.60 -27.48
N GLN A 19 -30.13 15.55 -28.30
CA GLN A 19 -30.70 14.29 -27.85
C GLN A 19 -29.87 13.85 -26.64
N GLN A 20 -30.38 14.12 -25.44
CA GLN A 20 -30.02 13.35 -24.26
C GLN A 20 -30.60 11.95 -24.49
N GLN A 21 -29.83 11.07 -25.12
CA GLN A 21 -30.09 9.64 -25.04
C GLN A 21 -29.94 9.26 -23.57
N VAL A 22 -31.07 8.95 -22.96
CA VAL A 22 -31.15 8.25 -21.68
C VAL A 22 -30.41 6.91 -21.87
N PRO A 23 -29.51 6.50 -20.96
CA PRO A 23 -28.86 5.19 -21.07
C PRO A 23 -29.93 4.10 -21.11
N SER A 24 -29.80 3.13 -22.01
CA SER A 24 -30.69 1.97 -22.00
C SER A 24 -30.57 1.27 -20.64
N ALA A 25 -31.72 0.96 -20.02
CA ALA A 25 -31.79 0.37 -18.68
C ALA A 25 -31.09 -1.00 -18.56
N THR A 26 -30.71 -1.62 -19.68
CA THR A 26 -29.93 -2.86 -19.75
C THR A 26 -28.43 -2.66 -19.48
N ALA A 27 -27.85 -1.50 -19.77
CA ALA A 27 -26.42 -1.23 -19.53
C ALA A 27 -26.07 -1.01 -18.03
N ALA A 28 -27.07 -0.64 -17.22
CA ALA A 28 -26.86 -0.26 -15.82
C ALA A 28 -26.75 -1.43 -14.83
N LEU A 29 -27.11 -2.67 -15.23
CA LEU A 29 -27.17 -3.81 -14.32
C LEU A 29 -25.86 -4.62 -14.21
N TYR A 30 -24.88 -4.39 -15.10
CA TYR A 30 -23.64 -5.19 -15.17
C TYR A 30 -22.35 -4.39 -15.49
N SER A 31 -22.29 -3.09 -15.25
CA SER A 31 -21.11 -2.27 -15.58
C SER A 31 -19.93 -2.51 -14.60
N THR A 32 -18.75 -2.88 -15.12
CA THR A 32 -17.50 -2.96 -14.34
C THR A 32 -16.98 -1.59 -13.93
N PHE A 33 -17.09 -0.59 -14.81
CA PHE A 33 -16.64 0.77 -14.61
C PHE A 33 -17.77 1.78 -14.77
N HIS A 34 -17.74 2.83 -13.94
CA HIS A 34 -18.56 4.01 -14.15
C HIS A 34 -17.81 5.08 -14.95
N PRO A 35 -18.51 5.89 -15.78
CA PRO A 35 -17.86 6.94 -16.57
C PRO A 35 -16.97 7.90 -15.79
N ARG A 36 -17.37 8.26 -14.56
CA ARG A 36 -16.60 9.16 -13.69
C ARG A 36 -15.20 8.63 -13.37
N GLU A 37 -14.97 7.32 -13.46
CA GLU A 37 -13.67 6.71 -13.19
C GLU A 37 -12.61 6.98 -14.27
N PHE A 38 -13.01 7.51 -15.42
CA PHE A 38 -12.15 7.88 -16.54
C PHE A 38 -12.03 9.40 -16.72
N GLN A 39 -12.79 10.19 -15.96
CA GLN A 39 -12.87 11.65 -16.12
C GLN A 39 -11.56 12.38 -15.74
N PHE A 40 -10.77 11.80 -14.84
CA PHE A 40 -9.54 12.40 -14.31
C PHE A 40 -8.28 11.58 -14.64
N GLU A 41 -8.36 10.63 -15.57
CA GLU A 41 -7.17 9.89 -16.01
C GLU A 41 -6.46 10.66 -17.12
N SER A 42 -5.24 11.12 -16.85
CA SER A 42 -4.32 11.55 -17.91
C SER A 42 -3.84 10.32 -18.69
N SER A 43 -3.85 10.40 -20.02
CA SER A 43 -3.46 9.32 -20.92
C SER A 43 -1.94 9.07 -20.95
N ASP A 44 -1.14 9.99 -20.40
CA ASP A 44 0.29 10.12 -20.78
C ASP A 44 1.27 9.99 -19.59
N GLY A 45 0.83 9.57 -18.41
CA GLY A 45 1.65 9.62 -17.19
C GLY A 45 2.58 8.43 -16.90
N GLU A 46 2.59 7.36 -17.71
CA GLU A 46 3.09 6.05 -17.23
C GLU A 46 4.11 5.32 -18.10
N THR A 47 4.54 5.90 -19.23
CA THR A 47 5.69 5.37 -19.96
C THR A 47 6.94 5.43 -19.08
N GLY A 48 7.48 4.27 -18.70
CA GLY A 48 8.71 4.15 -17.90
C GLY A 48 8.52 3.66 -16.46
N THR A 49 7.29 3.47 -15.98
CA THR A 49 7.09 2.90 -14.64
C THR A 49 7.54 1.43 -14.59
N LEU A 50 8.00 0.98 -13.42
CA LEU A 50 8.52 -0.39 -13.24
C LEU A 50 7.55 -1.48 -13.71
N ILE A 51 6.23 -1.25 -13.55
CA ILE A 51 5.19 -2.18 -13.99
C ILE A 51 5.12 -2.33 -15.51
N HIS A 52 5.31 -1.24 -16.26
CA HIS A 52 5.38 -1.26 -17.72
C HIS A 52 6.67 -1.94 -18.20
N ARG A 53 7.79 -1.70 -17.51
CA ARG A 53 9.05 -2.40 -17.78
C ARG A 53 8.90 -3.92 -17.57
N PHE A 54 8.28 -4.34 -16.48
CA PHE A 54 7.97 -5.76 -16.24
C PHE A 54 6.99 -6.33 -17.26
N SER A 55 5.90 -5.62 -17.57
CA SER A 55 4.95 -6.07 -18.59
C SER A 55 5.61 -6.20 -19.96
N ARG A 56 6.48 -5.25 -20.33
CA ARG A 56 7.24 -5.28 -21.58
C ARG A 56 8.25 -6.42 -21.59
N HIS A 57 8.93 -6.69 -20.48
CA HIS A 57 9.83 -7.84 -20.35
C HIS A 57 9.06 -9.14 -20.59
N ILE A 58 7.97 -9.39 -19.83
CA ILE A 58 7.12 -10.57 -20.01
C ILE A 58 6.58 -10.69 -21.44
N ALA A 59 6.20 -9.57 -22.06
CA ALA A 59 5.74 -9.55 -23.44
C ALA A 59 6.85 -9.83 -24.47
N LEU A 60 8.04 -9.24 -24.33
CA LEU A 60 9.11 -9.26 -25.34
C LEU A 60 10.08 -10.44 -25.21
N THR A 61 10.57 -10.74 -24.00
CA THR A 61 11.55 -11.83 -23.83
C THR A 61 10.90 -13.20 -23.93
N ARG A 62 9.57 -13.24 -23.86
CA ARG A 62 8.84 -14.48 -23.72
C ARG A 62 7.65 -14.61 -24.68
N ARG A 63 7.35 -13.74 -25.66
CA ARG A 63 6.38 -14.05 -26.75
C ARG A 63 6.78 -13.46 -28.10
N ASP A 64 6.56 -14.25 -29.16
CA ASP A 64 6.55 -13.80 -30.55
C ASP A 64 5.33 -12.88 -30.78
N PHE A 65 5.51 -11.58 -30.55
CA PHE A 65 4.66 -10.57 -31.19
C PHE A 65 5.02 -10.37 -32.68
N ASP A 66 6.00 -11.14 -33.18
CA ASP A 66 6.35 -11.25 -34.60
C ASP A 66 5.31 -12.05 -35.41
N ASP A 67 4.21 -12.50 -34.80
CA ASP A 67 3.03 -12.96 -35.53
C ASP A 67 2.39 -11.81 -36.31
N ARG A 68 2.95 -11.54 -37.50
CA ARG A 68 2.48 -10.58 -38.50
C ARG A 68 1.19 -11.04 -39.19
N THR A 69 0.46 -12.03 -38.68
CA THR A 69 -0.86 -12.36 -39.22
C THR A 69 -1.73 -11.11 -39.19
N ARG A 70 -2.18 -10.71 -40.40
CA ARG A 70 -3.19 -9.66 -40.57
C ARG A 70 -4.37 -10.01 -39.67
N PHE A 71 -4.83 -9.05 -38.87
CA PHE A 71 -6.03 -9.20 -38.07
C PHE A 71 -7.17 -9.73 -38.95
N ALA A 72 -7.94 -10.71 -38.47
CA ALA A 72 -9.11 -11.20 -39.19
C ALA A 72 -10.26 -10.17 -39.23
N PHE A 73 -10.09 -9.03 -38.56
CA PHE A 73 -11.03 -7.93 -38.49
C PHE A 73 -10.44 -6.62 -39.02
N LYS A 74 -11.32 -5.69 -39.44
CA LYS A 74 -10.94 -4.32 -39.84
C LYS A 74 -11.20 -3.37 -38.68
N TYR A 75 -10.24 -2.49 -38.36
CA TYR A 75 -10.41 -1.47 -37.31
C TYR A 75 -11.66 -0.60 -37.55
N ALA A 76 -11.93 -0.23 -38.80
CA ALA A 76 -13.10 0.54 -39.19
C ALA A 76 -14.45 -0.17 -38.95
N SER A 77 -14.46 -1.48 -38.68
CA SER A 77 -15.66 -2.21 -38.27
C SER A 77 -16.05 -1.93 -36.82
N PHE A 78 -15.11 -1.44 -36.00
CA PHE A 78 -15.30 -1.19 -34.56
C PHE A 78 -15.28 0.30 -34.23
N TYR A 79 -14.52 1.09 -34.97
CA TYR A 79 -14.27 2.50 -34.65
C TYR A 79 -14.50 3.44 -35.85
N PRO A 80 -15.09 4.63 -35.62
CA PRO A 80 -15.63 5.11 -34.34
C PRO A 80 -16.93 4.40 -33.95
N VAL A 81 -17.22 4.34 -32.64
CA VAL A 81 -18.41 3.64 -32.12
C VAL A 81 -19.64 4.54 -32.29
N TYR A 82 -20.58 4.12 -33.13
CA TYR A 82 -21.85 4.84 -33.36
C TYR A 82 -23.02 4.30 -32.54
N SER A 83 -23.01 3.00 -32.20
CA SER A 83 -24.03 2.33 -31.39
C SER A 83 -23.40 1.22 -30.55
N PRO A 84 -23.60 1.21 -29.22
CA PRO A 84 -23.08 0.16 -28.34
C PRO A 84 -23.57 -1.26 -28.72
N ASP A 85 -24.83 -1.39 -29.15
CA ASP A 85 -25.41 -2.69 -29.52
C ASP A 85 -24.77 -3.25 -30.80
N ALA A 86 -24.49 -2.39 -31.78
CA ALA A 86 -23.79 -2.77 -33.01
C ALA A 86 -22.34 -3.18 -32.70
N PHE A 87 -21.66 -2.45 -31.81
CA PHE A 87 -20.32 -2.79 -31.35
C PHE A 87 -20.28 -4.17 -30.69
N LEU A 88 -21.20 -4.47 -29.77
CA LEU A 88 -21.32 -5.79 -29.14
C LEU A 88 -21.61 -6.90 -30.16
N GLY A 89 -22.49 -6.63 -31.14
CA GLY A 89 -22.80 -7.56 -32.22
C GLY A 89 -21.59 -7.94 -33.08
N GLU A 90 -20.73 -6.97 -33.39
CA GLU A 90 -19.46 -7.22 -34.10
C GLU A 90 -18.42 -7.90 -33.20
N LEU A 91 -18.37 -7.54 -31.92
CA LEU A 91 -17.43 -8.10 -30.95
C LEU A 91 -17.57 -9.62 -30.81
N ARG A 92 -18.81 -10.13 -30.79
CA ARG A 92 -19.13 -11.56 -30.74
C ARG A 92 -18.59 -12.35 -31.94
N LYS A 93 -18.32 -11.70 -33.07
CA LYS A 93 -17.79 -12.35 -34.29
C LYS A 93 -16.27 -12.46 -34.29
N VAL A 94 -15.58 -11.74 -33.39
CA VAL A 94 -14.12 -11.75 -33.28
C VAL A 94 -13.66 -13.03 -32.58
N SER A 95 -12.56 -13.64 -33.03
CA SER A 95 -11.95 -14.79 -32.33
C SER A 95 -11.39 -14.39 -30.95
N CYS A 96 -11.16 -15.34 -30.04
CA CYS A 96 -10.54 -15.02 -28.75
C CYS A 96 -9.12 -14.45 -28.91
N LEU A 97 -8.36 -14.95 -29.88
CA LEU A 97 -7.03 -14.44 -30.19
C LEU A 97 -7.07 -12.99 -30.70
N ASP A 98 -8.00 -12.68 -31.62
CA ASP A 98 -8.16 -11.34 -32.17
C ASP A 98 -8.79 -10.36 -31.18
N LEU A 99 -9.54 -10.84 -30.18
CA LEU A 99 -10.14 -10.00 -29.14
C LEU A 99 -9.06 -9.27 -28.34
N GLY A 100 -7.99 -9.96 -27.92
CA GLY A 100 -6.88 -9.29 -27.21
C GLY A 100 -6.18 -8.25 -28.09
N LYS A 101 -6.04 -8.51 -29.40
CA LYS A 101 -5.51 -7.54 -30.38
C LYS A 101 -6.42 -6.32 -30.53
N LEU A 102 -7.74 -6.52 -30.58
CA LEU A 102 -8.73 -5.45 -30.62
C LEU A 102 -8.70 -4.59 -29.34
N ILE A 103 -8.54 -5.21 -28.17
CA ILE A 103 -8.39 -4.49 -26.89
C ILE A 103 -7.17 -3.55 -26.95
N CYS A 104 -6.02 -4.02 -27.46
CA CYS A 104 -4.85 -3.15 -27.66
C CYS A 104 -5.17 -1.93 -28.55
N LEU A 105 -5.81 -2.15 -29.70
CA LEU A 105 -6.17 -1.10 -30.65
C LEU A 105 -7.20 -0.10 -30.09
N THR A 106 -7.93 -0.49 -29.05
CA THR A 106 -8.88 0.39 -28.35
C THR A 106 -8.18 1.56 -27.66
N ALA A 107 -6.87 1.48 -27.40
CA ALA A 107 -6.09 2.58 -26.85
C ALA A 107 -6.07 3.81 -27.78
N ASP A 108 -6.06 3.61 -29.11
CA ASP A 108 -6.12 4.69 -30.09
C ASP A 108 -7.48 5.40 -30.10
N PHE A 109 -8.54 4.67 -29.75
CA PHE A 109 -9.89 5.23 -29.59
C PHE A 109 -10.02 6.04 -28.31
N ARG A 110 -9.41 5.57 -27.21
CA ARG A 110 -9.45 6.22 -25.88
C ARG A 110 -9.05 7.70 -25.93
N SER A 111 -7.99 8.04 -26.65
CA SER A 111 -7.47 9.42 -26.73
C SER A 111 -8.35 10.38 -27.54
N LYS A 112 -9.32 9.87 -28.30
CA LYS A 112 -10.13 10.63 -29.27
C LYS A 112 -11.63 10.62 -28.97
N THR A 113 -12.04 10.10 -27.81
CA THR A 113 -13.46 9.85 -27.50
C THR A 113 -13.87 10.44 -26.15
N ASP A 114 -15.18 10.61 -25.95
CA ASP A 114 -15.75 11.01 -24.66
C ASP A 114 -15.62 9.87 -23.64
N PHE A 115 -15.28 10.21 -22.40
CA PHE A 115 -15.01 9.23 -21.33
C PHE A 115 -16.21 8.34 -21.00
N ARG A 116 -17.46 8.77 -21.29
CA ARG A 116 -18.65 7.94 -21.10
C ARG A 116 -18.72 6.82 -22.13
N LEU A 117 -18.52 7.18 -23.41
CA LEU A 117 -18.50 6.20 -24.49
C LEU A 117 -17.31 5.24 -24.34
N PHE A 118 -16.17 5.73 -23.88
CA PHE A 118 -15.04 4.86 -23.54
C PHE A 118 -15.37 3.86 -22.43
N ALA A 119 -16.07 4.30 -21.38
CA ALA A 119 -16.50 3.42 -20.29
C ALA A 119 -17.40 2.29 -20.79
N ASP A 120 -18.36 2.61 -21.68
CA ASP A 120 -19.26 1.63 -22.27
C ASP A 120 -18.49 0.60 -23.12
N VAL A 121 -17.54 1.06 -23.94
CA VAL A 121 -16.67 0.18 -24.73
C VAL A 121 -15.80 -0.71 -23.84
N ALA A 122 -15.19 -0.14 -22.80
CA ALA A 122 -14.36 -0.90 -21.86
C ALA A 122 -15.17 -1.98 -21.12
N ASN A 123 -16.41 -1.65 -20.72
CA ASN A 123 -17.33 -2.60 -20.09
C ASN A 123 -17.74 -3.72 -21.06
N ALA A 124 -18.06 -3.38 -22.32
CA ALA A 124 -18.40 -4.35 -23.36
C ALA A 124 -17.25 -5.34 -23.65
N LEU A 125 -16.02 -4.83 -23.72
CA LEU A 125 -14.83 -5.66 -23.90
C LEU A 125 -14.61 -6.59 -22.70
N ASP A 126 -14.79 -6.11 -21.47
CA ASP A 126 -14.65 -6.92 -20.25
C ASP A 126 -15.69 -8.03 -20.18
N GLU A 127 -16.96 -7.71 -20.46
CA GLU A 127 -18.08 -8.66 -20.42
C GLU A 127 -17.90 -9.78 -21.45
N GLU A 128 -17.56 -9.43 -22.69
CA GLU A 128 -17.30 -10.43 -23.73
C GLU A 128 -16.08 -11.30 -23.38
N SER A 129 -15.03 -10.68 -22.84
CA SER A 129 -13.84 -11.42 -22.40
C SER A 129 -14.15 -12.37 -21.24
N GLU A 130 -14.97 -11.97 -20.27
CA GLU A 130 -15.41 -12.80 -19.14
C GLU A 130 -16.20 -14.03 -19.61
N GLY A 131 -17.07 -13.84 -20.61
CA GLY A 131 -17.87 -14.91 -21.21
C GLY A 131 -17.02 -16.01 -21.88
N ARG A 132 -15.81 -15.65 -22.33
CA ARG A 132 -14.91 -16.54 -23.09
C ARG A 132 -13.88 -17.29 -22.25
N VAL A 133 -13.74 -16.94 -20.97
CA VAL A 133 -12.64 -17.46 -20.12
C VAL A 133 -12.59 -18.99 -20.07
N GLU A 134 -13.73 -19.66 -19.90
CA GLU A 134 -13.78 -21.11 -19.71
C GLU A 134 -13.28 -21.89 -20.94
N GLY A 135 -13.56 -21.37 -22.14
CA GLY A 135 -13.23 -22.02 -23.41
C GLY A 135 -11.91 -21.55 -24.02
N ALA A 136 -11.25 -20.55 -23.44
CA ALA A 136 -10.03 -19.99 -23.99
C ALA A 136 -8.78 -20.80 -23.59
N SER A 137 -7.84 -20.92 -24.51
CA SER A 137 -6.51 -21.47 -24.24
C SER A 137 -5.66 -20.52 -23.39
N PHE A 138 -4.58 -21.04 -22.81
CA PHE A 138 -3.61 -20.26 -22.04
C PHE A 138 -3.11 -19.04 -22.84
N ASN A 139 -2.80 -19.24 -24.12
CA ASN A 139 -2.29 -18.18 -24.98
C ASN A 139 -3.31 -17.07 -25.22
N GLU A 140 -4.56 -17.43 -25.48
CA GLU A 140 -5.65 -16.47 -25.72
C GLU A 140 -5.94 -15.65 -24.46
N LEU A 141 -6.02 -16.29 -23.28
CA LEU A 141 -6.24 -15.61 -22.01
C LEU A 141 -5.16 -14.58 -21.73
N VAL A 142 -3.88 -14.97 -21.85
CA VAL A 142 -2.77 -14.03 -21.64
C VAL A 142 -2.77 -12.89 -22.66
N THR A 143 -3.16 -13.15 -23.92
CA THR A 143 -3.26 -12.10 -24.95
C THR A 143 -4.36 -11.08 -24.60
N ILE A 144 -5.50 -11.55 -24.09
CA ILE A 144 -6.57 -10.69 -23.56
C ILE A 144 -6.05 -9.87 -22.37
N LEU A 145 -5.37 -10.51 -21.41
CA LEU A 145 -4.84 -9.82 -20.22
C LEU A 145 -3.77 -8.78 -20.57
N HIS A 146 -2.89 -9.05 -21.53
CA HIS A 146 -1.94 -8.06 -22.02
C HIS A 146 -2.63 -6.91 -22.73
N GLY A 147 -3.67 -7.18 -23.52
CA GLY A 147 -4.48 -6.14 -24.13
C GLY A 147 -5.07 -5.20 -23.10
N PHE A 148 -5.64 -5.74 -22.02
CA PHE A 148 -6.14 -4.92 -20.92
C PHE A 148 -5.04 -4.25 -20.10
N MET A 149 -3.86 -4.85 -19.97
CA MET A 149 -2.70 -4.22 -19.34
C MET A 149 -2.26 -2.97 -20.11
N TYR A 150 -2.33 -3.02 -21.44
CA TYR A 150 -2.04 -1.88 -22.30
C TYR A 150 -3.15 -0.82 -22.25
N LEU A 151 -4.42 -1.23 -22.28
CA LEU A 151 -5.56 -0.30 -22.30
C LEU A 151 -5.83 0.35 -20.92
N LEU A 152 -5.72 -0.44 -19.85
CA LEU A 152 -6.18 -0.14 -18.48
C LEU A 152 -5.18 -0.63 -17.40
N PRO A 153 -3.89 -0.24 -17.44
CA PRO A 153 -2.85 -0.79 -16.54
C PRO A 153 -3.20 -0.67 -15.05
N ASN A 154 -3.78 0.47 -14.63
CA ASN A 154 -4.16 0.74 -13.25
C ASN A 154 -5.50 0.14 -12.82
N LYS A 155 -6.27 -0.39 -13.76
CA LYS A 155 -7.65 -0.83 -13.57
C LYS A 155 -7.85 -2.30 -13.91
N ILE A 156 -6.83 -3.00 -14.41
CA ILE A 156 -6.92 -4.41 -14.83
C ILE A 156 -7.54 -5.33 -13.77
N THR A 157 -7.24 -5.12 -12.48
CA THR A 157 -7.77 -5.97 -11.39
C THR A 157 -9.25 -5.73 -11.05
N LYS A 158 -9.86 -4.66 -11.60
CA LYS A 158 -11.29 -4.39 -11.49
C LYS A 158 -12.11 -5.20 -12.50
N LEU A 159 -11.49 -5.59 -13.62
CA LEU A 159 -12.10 -6.37 -14.68
C LEU A 159 -12.64 -7.70 -14.16
N LYS A 160 -13.85 -8.05 -14.59
CA LYS A 160 -14.44 -9.35 -14.27
C LYS A 160 -13.69 -10.46 -15.00
N SER A 161 -13.32 -10.21 -16.27
CA SER A 161 -12.50 -11.11 -17.08
C SER A 161 -11.17 -11.44 -16.40
N TYR A 162 -10.46 -10.45 -15.84
CA TYR A 162 -9.23 -10.68 -15.08
C TYR A 162 -9.46 -11.62 -13.89
N ARG A 163 -10.47 -11.33 -13.05
CA ARG A 163 -10.74 -12.11 -11.83
C ARG A 163 -11.10 -13.56 -12.14
N LYS A 164 -11.81 -13.80 -13.25
CA LYS A 164 -12.18 -15.14 -13.71
C LYS A 164 -11.02 -15.84 -14.43
N ALA A 165 -10.23 -15.12 -15.20
CA ALA A 165 -9.09 -15.67 -15.94
C ALA A 165 -7.94 -16.12 -15.03
N MET A 166 -7.71 -15.47 -13.88
CA MET A 166 -6.55 -15.79 -13.04
C MET A 166 -6.55 -17.24 -12.49
N PRO A 167 -7.63 -17.76 -11.87
CA PRO A 167 -7.70 -19.17 -11.48
C PRO A 167 -7.54 -20.11 -12.69
N ARG A 168 -8.22 -19.79 -13.81
CA ARG A 168 -8.17 -20.62 -15.02
C ARG A 168 -6.76 -20.68 -15.62
N LEU A 169 -6.00 -19.59 -15.59
CA LEU A 169 -4.61 -19.57 -16.02
C LEU A 169 -3.71 -20.46 -15.16
N VAL A 170 -3.95 -20.50 -13.84
CA VAL A 170 -3.21 -21.39 -12.94
C VAL A 170 -3.54 -22.86 -13.24
N GLU A 171 -4.80 -23.19 -13.49
CA GLU A 171 -5.22 -24.53 -13.90
C GLU A 171 -4.58 -24.96 -15.24
N LEU A 172 -4.69 -24.13 -16.28
CA LEU A 172 -4.12 -24.41 -17.59
C LEU A 172 -2.59 -24.52 -17.54
N PHE A 173 -1.94 -23.74 -16.69
CA PHE A 173 -0.51 -23.87 -16.44
C PHE A 173 -0.15 -25.23 -15.83
N ALA A 174 -0.96 -25.73 -14.88
CA ALA A 174 -0.72 -27.01 -14.22
C ALA A 174 -0.76 -28.20 -15.20
N GLU A 175 -1.49 -28.10 -16.31
CA GLU A 175 -1.53 -29.12 -17.36
C GLU A 175 -0.20 -29.23 -18.13
N LYS A 176 0.52 -28.12 -18.30
CA LYS A 176 1.80 -28.07 -19.04
C LYS A 176 2.76 -27.02 -18.46
N PRO A 177 3.36 -27.28 -17.28
CA PRO A 177 4.27 -26.33 -16.63
C PRO A 177 5.50 -26.02 -17.49
N ASN A 178 5.88 -24.75 -17.53
CA ASN A 178 7.13 -24.29 -18.14
C ASN A 178 7.55 -22.92 -17.59
N GLY A 179 8.84 -22.60 -17.61
CA GLY A 179 9.37 -21.40 -16.95
C GLY A 179 8.82 -20.08 -17.50
N LYS A 180 8.50 -20.03 -18.79
CA LYS A 180 7.95 -18.83 -19.44
C LYS A 180 6.52 -18.54 -18.98
N ASP A 181 5.67 -19.56 -18.98
CA ASP A 181 4.30 -19.41 -18.54
C ASP A 181 4.24 -19.23 -17.01
N PHE A 182 5.21 -19.79 -16.28
CA PHE A 182 5.38 -19.54 -14.85
C PHE A 182 5.55 -18.05 -14.54
N MET A 183 6.50 -17.39 -15.20
CA MET A 183 6.73 -15.95 -15.02
C MET A 183 5.55 -15.10 -15.46
N THR A 184 4.81 -15.54 -16.50
CA THR A 184 3.62 -14.84 -16.99
C THR A 184 2.49 -14.88 -15.96
N VAL A 185 2.16 -16.07 -15.45
CA VAL A 185 1.14 -16.26 -14.40
C VAL A 185 1.53 -15.48 -13.15
N LEU A 186 2.80 -15.58 -12.73
CA LEU A 186 3.35 -14.88 -11.58
C LEU A 186 3.20 -13.35 -11.70
N PHE A 187 3.54 -12.78 -12.86
CA PHE A 187 3.39 -11.35 -13.14
C PHE A 187 1.93 -10.91 -12.97
N PHE A 188 1.00 -11.60 -13.63
CA PHE A 188 -0.41 -11.23 -13.56
C PHE A 188 -1.02 -11.47 -12.17
N LEU A 189 -0.68 -12.56 -11.46
CA LEU A 189 -1.08 -12.75 -10.06
C LEU A 189 -0.55 -11.63 -9.16
N GLY A 190 0.69 -11.21 -9.40
CA GLY A 190 1.33 -10.09 -8.69
C GLY A 190 0.60 -8.74 -8.84
N MET A 191 -0.25 -8.60 -9.86
CA MET A 191 -1.09 -7.42 -10.03
C MET A 191 -2.27 -7.38 -9.05
N TRP A 192 -2.73 -8.53 -8.54
CA TRP A 192 -3.90 -8.67 -7.65
C TRP A 192 -3.63 -8.24 -6.21
N LYS A 193 -3.15 -7.00 -6.06
CA LYS A 193 -2.66 -6.42 -4.81
C LYS A 193 -3.71 -6.40 -3.70
N LYS A 194 -3.29 -6.76 -2.48
CA LYS A 194 -4.11 -6.69 -1.24
C LYS A 194 -5.48 -7.41 -1.36
N ASN A 195 -5.56 -8.44 -2.19
CA ASN A 195 -6.74 -9.28 -2.31
C ASN A 195 -6.49 -10.62 -1.60
N ALA A 196 -7.36 -11.00 -0.66
CA ALA A 196 -7.16 -12.22 0.13
C ALA A 196 -7.21 -13.50 -0.71
N PHE A 197 -8.04 -13.54 -1.76
CA PHE A 197 -8.11 -14.68 -2.67
C PHE A 197 -6.87 -14.72 -3.57
N GLY A 198 -6.48 -13.60 -4.19
CA GLY A 198 -5.26 -13.50 -5.00
C GLY A 198 -4.00 -13.84 -4.21
N GLY A 199 -3.91 -13.43 -2.94
CA GLY A 199 -2.82 -13.79 -2.04
C GLY A 199 -2.73 -15.28 -1.76
N ARG A 200 -3.87 -15.95 -1.48
CA ARG A 200 -3.91 -17.42 -1.31
C ARG A 200 -3.53 -18.16 -2.59
N LEU A 201 -4.03 -17.69 -3.73
CA LEU A 201 -3.72 -18.29 -5.02
C LEU A 201 -2.22 -18.16 -5.35
N MET A 202 -1.63 -16.99 -5.08
CA MET A 202 -0.18 -16.78 -5.22
C MET A 202 0.63 -17.69 -4.29
N ASP A 203 0.24 -17.81 -3.02
CA ASP A 203 0.92 -18.69 -2.05
C ASP A 203 0.91 -20.16 -2.51
N GLN A 204 -0.27 -20.67 -2.92
CA GLN A 204 -0.39 -22.01 -3.49
C GLN A 204 0.46 -22.21 -4.74
N TYR A 205 0.46 -21.21 -5.63
CA TYR A 205 1.23 -21.25 -6.86
C TYR A 205 2.74 -21.32 -6.61
N LEU A 206 3.25 -20.47 -5.71
CA LEU A 206 4.66 -20.47 -5.33
C LEU A 206 5.06 -21.76 -4.59
N GLN A 207 4.24 -22.25 -3.68
CA GLN A 207 4.49 -23.52 -2.98
C GLN A 207 4.60 -24.71 -3.94
N SER A 208 3.80 -24.70 -5.01
CA SER A 208 3.76 -25.81 -5.97
C SER A 208 4.90 -25.79 -6.98
N TYR A 209 5.32 -24.60 -7.44
CA TYR A 209 6.17 -24.48 -8.63
C TYR A 209 7.48 -23.71 -8.44
N LEU A 210 7.65 -22.94 -7.35
CA LEU A 210 8.84 -22.09 -7.17
C LEU A 210 10.12 -22.93 -7.17
N GLY A 211 10.12 -24.09 -6.52
CA GLY A 211 11.32 -24.93 -6.42
C GLY A 211 11.86 -25.43 -7.76
N GLU A 212 10.97 -25.65 -8.74
CA GLU A 212 11.34 -26.10 -10.09
C GLU A 212 11.89 -24.95 -10.95
N PHE A 213 11.24 -23.78 -10.87
CA PHE A 213 11.55 -22.64 -11.73
C PHE A 213 12.53 -21.64 -11.12
N LEU A 214 12.90 -21.78 -9.84
CA LEU A 214 13.98 -21.04 -9.21
C LEU A 214 15.33 -21.63 -9.62
N ASN A 215 15.79 -21.29 -10.82
CA ASN A 215 17.04 -21.75 -11.38
C ASN A 215 17.81 -20.62 -12.08
N ASP A 216 18.99 -20.93 -12.60
CA ASP A 216 19.92 -19.96 -13.20
C ASP A 216 19.41 -19.33 -14.51
N GLN A 217 18.28 -19.79 -15.06
CA GLN A 217 17.66 -19.20 -16.25
C GLN A 217 16.83 -17.94 -15.96
N LEU A 218 16.50 -17.68 -14.69
CA LEU A 218 15.89 -16.41 -14.30
C LEU A 218 16.98 -15.35 -14.29
N ASP A 219 16.83 -14.32 -15.10
CA ASP A 219 17.70 -13.15 -15.00
C ASP A 219 17.27 -12.24 -13.83
N LEU A 220 18.01 -11.16 -13.60
CA LEU A 220 17.69 -10.18 -12.56
C LEU A 220 16.29 -9.57 -12.72
N MET A 221 15.82 -9.37 -13.96
CA MET A 221 14.50 -8.79 -14.23
C MET A 221 13.39 -9.78 -13.87
N ASP A 222 13.53 -11.04 -14.25
CA ASP A 222 12.64 -12.13 -13.87
C ASP A 222 12.60 -12.28 -12.35
N PHE A 223 13.76 -12.27 -11.69
CA PHE A 223 13.84 -12.36 -10.24
C PHE A 223 13.19 -11.15 -9.54
N ALA A 224 13.36 -9.94 -10.08
CA ALA A 224 12.68 -8.74 -9.59
C ALA A 224 11.15 -8.80 -9.79
N ILE A 225 10.66 -9.43 -10.87
CA ILE A 225 9.22 -9.69 -11.07
C ILE A 225 8.69 -10.61 -9.98
N LEU A 226 9.40 -11.70 -9.66
CA LEU A 226 9.07 -12.61 -8.56
C LEU A 226 9.06 -11.90 -7.20
N ALA A 227 10.10 -11.12 -6.91
CA ALA A 227 10.21 -10.32 -5.69
C ALA A 227 9.05 -9.30 -5.57
N ASN A 228 8.70 -8.63 -6.66
CA ASN A 228 7.59 -7.68 -6.69
C ASN A 228 6.22 -8.35 -6.56
N ALA A 229 6.02 -9.50 -7.21
CA ALA A 229 4.76 -10.23 -7.21
C ALA A 229 4.43 -10.77 -5.81
N SER A 230 5.40 -11.39 -5.15
CA SER A 230 5.30 -11.83 -3.75
C SER A 230 5.03 -10.65 -2.82
N TYR A 231 5.77 -9.54 -2.98
CA TYR A 231 5.56 -8.32 -2.19
C TYR A 231 4.14 -7.74 -2.33
N LYS A 232 3.66 -7.57 -3.56
CA LYS A 232 2.33 -6.96 -3.83
C LYS A 232 1.16 -7.81 -3.32
N THR A 233 1.34 -9.13 -3.30
CA THR A 233 0.35 -10.09 -2.80
C THR A 233 0.51 -10.39 -1.31
N SER A 234 1.55 -9.83 -0.67
CA SER A 234 1.86 -10.04 0.76
C SER A 234 2.13 -11.51 1.11
N VAL A 235 2.71 -12.26 0.16
CA VAL A 235 3.09 -13.66 0.33
C VAL A 235 4.57 -13.75 0.70
N ARG A 236 4.88 -14.32 1.86
CA ARG A 236 6.26 -14.60 2.29
C ARG A 236 6.75 -15.89 1.66
N ILE A 237 8.02 -15.90 1.27
CA ILE A 237 8.70 -17.05 0.68
C ILE A 237 9.73 -17.55 1.70
N SER A 238 9.48 -18.70 2.30
CA SER A 238 10.39 -19.34 3.27
C SER A 238 11.41 -20.28 2.62
N ASN A 239 11.48 -20.34 1.29
CA ASN A 239 12.42 -21.18 0.57
C ASN A 239 13.86 -20.63 0.74
N GLU A 240 14.76 -21.43 1.32
CA GLU A 240 16.14 -21.01 1.63
C GLU A 240 16.92 -20.59 0.39
N ARG A 241 16.83 -21.35 -0.71
CA ARG A 241 17.50 -21.00 -1.99
C ARG A 241 17.02 -19.64 -2.53
N PHE A 242 15.74 -19.33 -2.37
CA PHE A 242 15.20 -18.04 -2.76
C PHE A 242 15.78 -16.91 -1.91
N LEU A 243 15.86 -17.12 -0.58
CA LEU A 243 16.38 -16.13 0.35
C LEU A 243 17.88 -15.89 0.14
N GLU A 244 18.68 -16.95 -0.04
CA GLU A 244 20.11 -16.86 -0.37
C GLU A 244 20.32 -16.12 -1.70
N ARG A 245 19.53 -16.45 -2.73
CA ARG A 245 19.59 -15.75 -4.00
C ARG A 245 19.21 -14.28 -3.85
N LEU A 246 18.14 -13.98 -3.11
CA LEU A 246 17.70 -12.60 -2.87
C LEU A 246 18.78 -11.77 -2.17
N GLU A 247 19.44 -12.32 -1.15
CA GLU A 247 20.57 -11.67 -0.51
C GLU A 247 21.71 -11.41 -1.51
N ASN A 248 22.09 -12.40 -2.32
CA ASN A 248 23.16 -12.25 -3.30
C ASN A 248 22.84 -11.20 -4.37
N GLU A 249 21.60 -11.16 -4.90
CA GLU A 249 21.16 -10.16 -5.88
C GLU A 249 21.16 -8.75 -5.28
N ILE A 250 20.88 -8.59 -3.97
CA ILE A 250 20.96 -7.31 -3.26
C ILE A 250 22.42 -6.89 -3.07
N CYS A 251 23.25 -7.76 -2.49
CA CYS A 251 24.63 -7.44 -2.16
C CYS A 251 25.48 -7.15 -3.41
N ASN A 252 25.26 -7.91 -4.48
CA ASN A 252 25.98 -7.77 -5.74
C ASN A 252 25.28 -6.81 -6.73
N PHE A 253 24.30 -6.03 -6.27
CA PHE A 253 23.61 -5.10 -7.15
C PHE A 253 24.54 -3.98 -7.63
N GLU A 254 24.94 -4.03 -8.90
CA GLU A 254 25.76 -3.01 -9.58
C GLU A 254 24.93 -2.13 -10.53
N GLY A 255 23.63 -2.40 -10.62
CA GLY A 255 22.74 -1.70 -11.55
C GLY A 255 22.55 -0.23 -11.19
N LYS A 256 22.40 0.62 -12.21
CA LYS A 256 21.95 2.01 -12.04
C LYS A 256 20.44 2.13 -11.78
N ASP A 257 19.69 1.04 -11.93
CA ASP A 257 18.24 1.01 -11.80
C ASP A 257 17.81 0.79 -10.34
N MET A 258 17.89 1.85 -9.54
CA MET A 258 17.56 1.80 -8.12
C MET A 258 16.10 1.35 -7.85
N ALA A 259 15.20 1.45 -8.82
CA ALA A 259 13.85 0.93 -8.67
C ALA A 259 13.80 -0.61 -8.60
N LEU A 260 14.73 -1.31 -9.26
CA LEU A 260 14.90 -2.76 -9.10
C LEU A 260 15.50 -3.09 -7.74
N PHE A 261 16.53 -2.37 -7.31
CA PHE A 261 17.13 -2.54 -5.98
C PHE A 261 16.09 -2.38 -4.87
N VAL A 262 15.32 -1.29 -4.89
CA VAL A 262 14.23 -1.04 -3.93
C VAL A 262 13.17 -2.16 -3.98
N THR A 263 12.95 -2.79 -5.14
CA THR A 263 12.01 -3.91 -5.29
C THR A 263 12.52 -5.18 -4.60
N LEU A 264 13.81 -5.51 -4.75
CA LEU A 264 14.44 -6.61 -4.03
C LEU A 264 14.41 -6.36 -2.53
N MET A 265 14.76 -5.15 -2.10
CA MET A 265 14.74 -4.74 -0.68
C MET A 265 13.34 -4.81 -0.06
N LYS A 266 12.29 -4.47 -0.81
CA LYS A 266 10.89 -4.65 -0.37
C LYS A 266 10.56 -6.12 -0.12
N CYS A 267 11.06 -7.02 -0.96
CA CYS A 267 10.90 -8.45 -0.77
C CYS A 267 11.69 -8.93 0.45
N ALA A 268 12.94 -8.49 0.63
CA ALA A 268 13.77 -8.81 1.79
C ALA A 268 13.09 -8.38 3.10
N ARG A 269 12.56 -7.13 3.13
CA ARG A 269 11.76 -6.60 4.23
C ARG A 269 10.55 -7.47 4.54
N MET A 270 9.74 -7.81 3.53
CA MET A 270 8.52 -8.60 3.75
C MET A 270 8.84 -9.99 4.33
N ASN A 271 9.97 -10.58 3.93
CA ASN A 271 10.49 -11.85 4.43
C ASN A 271 11.24 -11.73 5.76
N ARG A 272 11.39 -10.50 6.31
CA ARG A 272 12.13 -10.23 7.56
C ARG A 272 13.57 -10.78 7.52
N MET A 273 14.18 -10.73 6.34
CA MET A 273 15.57 -11.14 6.15
C MET A 273 16.49 -10.26 7.00
N ARG A 274 17.33 -10.88 7.83
CA ARG A 274 18.37 -10.20 8.62
C ARG A 274 19.72 -10.58 8.03
N SER A 275 20.44 -9.63 7.46
CA SER A 275 21.78 -9.84 6.88
C SER A 275 22.63 -8.59 7.05
N GLU A 276 23.80 -8.76 7.67
CA GLU A 276 24.83 -7.72 7.79
C GLU A 276 25.37 -7.29 6.41
N ARG A 277 25.51 -8.24 5.47
CA ARG A 277 25.95 -7.94 4.10
C ARG A 277 24.98 -6.99 3.39
N VAL A 278 23.68 -7.11 3.67
CA VAL A 278 22.66 -6.19 3.15
C VAL A 278 22.79 -4.81 3.80
N LEU A 279 23.06 -4.74 5.11
CA LEU A 279 23.28 -3.47 5.81
C LEU A 279 24.53 -2.75 5.32
N GLU A 280 25.64 -3.47 5.12
CA GLU A 280 26.87 -2.96 4.51
C GLU A 280 26.62 -2.42 3.11
N LYS A 281 25.83 -3.13 2.29
CA LYS A 281 25.45 -2.66 0.95
C LYS A 281 24.65 -1.36 1.01
N LEU A 282 23.68 -1.25 1.92
CA LEU A 282 22.92 -0.01 2.11
C LEU A 282 23.81 1.16 2.55
N ARG A 283 24.73 0.91 3.48
CA ARG A 283 25.71 1.90 3.93
C ARG A 283 26.56 2.39 2.77
N SER A 284 27.11 1.48 1.98
CA SER A 284 27.90 1.80 0.80
C SER A 284 27.12 2.63 -0.22
N ILE A 285 25.84 2.32 -0.48
CA ILE A 285 25.01 3.10 -1.40
C ILE A 285 24.79 4.52 -0.86
N LEU A 286 24.48 4.68 0.43
CA LEU A 286 24.23 6.00 1.01
C LEU A 286 25.49 6.85 1.11
N GLU A 287 26.64 6.25 1.40
CA GLU A 287 27.91 7.00 1.47
C GLU A 287 28.41 7.45 0.09
N ASN A 288 28.17 6.65 -0.96
CA ASN A 288 28.78 6.88 -2.27
C ASN A 288 27.80 7.40 -3.35
N ASP A 289 26.50 7.10 -3.23
CA ASP A 289 25.50 7.33 -4.29
C ASP A 289 24.09 7.59 -3.74
N ALA A 290 23.98 8.27 -2.60
CA ALA A 290 22.68 8.61 -1.99
C ALA A 290 21.75 9.40 -2.93
N THR A 291 22.32 10.20 -3.83
CA THR A 291 21.56 11.04 -4.77
C THR A 291 20.83 10.23 -5.83
N ALA A 292 21.26 8.99 -6.12
CA ALA A 292 20.56 8.07 -7.02
C ALA A 292 19.24 7.53 -6.47
N LEU A 293 18.99 7.67 -5.16
CA LEU A 293 17.76 7.26 -4.51
C LEU A 293 16.79 8.42 -4.40
N ASP A 294 15.61 8.34 -5.02
CA ASP A 294 14.53 9.29 -4.73
C ASP A 294 14.02 9.14 -3.27
N PHE A 295 13.27 10.12 -2.78
CA PHE A 295 12.72 10.08 -1.41
C PHE A 295 11.89 8.81 -1.17
N ARG A 296 11.17 8.36 -2.19
CA ARG A 296 10.41 7.10 -2.16
C ARG A 296 11.32 5.89 -1.94
N GLY A 297 12.44 5.81 -2.64
CA GLY A 297 13.47 4.79 -2.49
C GLY A 297 13.99 4.79 -1.06
N LEU A 298 14.47 5.94 -0.58
CA LEU A 298 14.95 6.11 0.80
C LEU A 298 13.93 5.66 1.83
N SER A 299 12.69 6.13 1.72
CA SER A 299 11.60 5.75 2.64
C SER A 299 11.42 4.23 2.71
N HIS A 300 11.48 3.54 1.58
CA HIS A 300 11.29 2.10 1.54
C HIS A 300 12.50 1.31 2.04
N LEU A 301 13.72 1.79 1.77
CA LEU A 301 14.95 1.21 2.28
C LEU A 301 15.09 1.44 3.78
N PHE A 302 14.75 2.63 4.27
CA PHE A 302 14.84 2.93 5.69
C PHE A 302 13.91 2.07 6.54
N VAL A 303 12.68 1.83 6.07
CA VAL A 303 11.74 0.95 6.79
C VAL A 303 12.16 -0.54 6.74
N TYR A 304 13.14 -0.93 5.91
CA TYR A 304 13.75 -2.25 6.08
C TYR A 304 14.41 -2.35 7.47
N LEU A 305 15.22 -1.36 7.87
CA LEU A 305 15.88 -1.31 9.19
C LEU A 305 14.85 -1.37 10.33
N ALA A 306 13.76 -0.61 10.19
CA ALA A 306 12.66 -0.61 11.16
C ALA A 306 11.99 -2.00 11.31
N GLU A 307 11.75 -2.71 10.21
CA GLU A 307 11.07 -4.02 10.23
C GLU A 307 11.93 -5.12 10.86
N ILE A 308 13.26 -5.04 10.69
CA ILE A 308 14.19 -5.97 11.35
C ILE A 308 14.69 -5.46 12.71
N SER A 309 14.27 -4.24 13.10
CA SER A 309 14.56 -3.58 14.37
C SER A 309 16.04 -3.32 14.60
N VAL A 310 16.75 -2.85 13.58
CA VAL A 310 18.20 -2.58 13.66
C VAL A 310 18.51 -1.32 14.47
N LYS A 311 19.44 -1.44 15.42
CA LYS A 311 20.10 -0.32 16.10
C LYS A 311 21.45 -0.04 15.42
N ASP A 312 21.49 0.96 14.55
CA ASP A 312 22.71 1.44 13.89
C ASP A 312 22.60 2.96 13.68
N ASP A 313 23.11 3.74 14.63
CA ASP A 313 22.95 5.21 14.63
C ASP A 313 23.66 5.85 13.44
N SER A 314 24.80 5.30 13.02
CA SER A 314 25.55 5.80 11.88
C SER A 314 24.76 5.60 10.58
N LEU A 315 24.22 4.40 10.37
CA LEU A 315 23.41 4.13 9.17
C LEU A 315 22.07 4.88 9.20
N ASN A 316 21.43 4.97 10.38
CA ASN A 316 20.22 5.76 10.55
C ASN A 316 20.49 7.21 10.16
N LYS A 317 21.56 7.82 10.66
CA LYS A 317 21.93 9.19 10.35
C LYS A 317 22.09 9.43 8.84
N LEU A 318 22.74 8.53 8.11
CA LEU A 318 22.86 8.63 6.65
C LEU A 318 21.49 8.71 5.94
N PHE A 319 20.50 7.92 6.42
CA PHE A 319 19.13 8.02 5.90
C PHE A 319 18.45 9.32 6.31
N LEU A 320 18.58 9.73 7.58
CA LEU A 320 17.93 10.92 8.11
C LEU A 320 18.44 12.18 7.41
N ASP A 321 19.75 12.33 7.25
CA ASP A 321 20.38 13.50 6.63
C ASP A 321 19.84 13.68 5.19
N GLU A 322 19.86 12.61 4.40
CA GLU A 322 19.44 12.66 2.99
C GLU A 322 17.92 12.78 2.81
N ALA A 323 17.12 12.13 3.68
CA ALA A 323 15.68 12.25 3.64
C ALA A 323 15.21 13.65 4.09
N SER A 324 15.83 14.19 5.15
CA SER A 324 15.54 15.53 5.67
C SER A 324 15.89 16.59 4.64
N ARG A 325 17.07 16.49 4.00
CA ARG A 325 17.45 17.38 2.89
C ARG A 325 16.39 17.44 1.79
N ARG A 326 15.86 16.30 1.35
CA ARG A 326 14.80 16.26 0.32
C ARG A 326 13.46 16.82 0.78
N ILE A 327 13.14 16.69 2.06
CA ILE A 327 11.93 17.29 2.64
C ILE A 327 12.09 18.81 2.68
N GLU A 328 13.23 19.30 3.16
CA GLU A 328 13.52 20.73 3.25
C GLU A 328 13.55 21.41 1.88
N GLU A 329 14.07 20.72 0.85
CA GLU A 329 14.02 21.18 -0.54
C GLU A 329 12.57 21.35 -1.03
N GLU A 330 11.65 20.42 -0.73
CA GLU A 330 10.24 20.56 -1.10
C GLU A 330 9.54 21.67 -0.31
N ILE A 331 9.89 21.85 0.97
CA ILE A 331 9.38 22.93 1.82
C ILE A 331 9.80 24.30 1.28
N SER A 332 11.06 24.41 0.82
CA SER A 332 11.65 25.66 0.34
C SER A 332 11.21 26.05 -1.08
N THR A 333 10.55 25.14 -1.82
CA THR A 333 10.12 25.40 -3.21
C THR A 333 8.78 26.15 -3.21
N ASN A 334 8.74 27.37 -3.78
CA ASN A 334 7.55 28.22 -3.83
C ASN A 334 6.44 27.68 -4.76
N GLU A 335 5.18 27.96 -4.40
CA GLU A 335 3.96 27.47 -5.06
C GLU A 335 3.80 27.82 -6.56
N GLU A 336 4.55 28.81 -7.08
CA GLU A 336 4.44 29.25 -8.48
C GLU A 336 5.09 28.30 -9.50
N GLU A 337 5.98 27.38 -9.06
CA GLU A 337 6.66 26.40 -9.94
C GLU A 337 5.95 25.02 -9.97
N GLU A 338 4.75 24.92 -9.40
CA GLU A 338 4.08 23.67 -9.00
C GLU A 338 3.69 22.66 -10.08
N SER A 339 3.93 22.90 -11.36
CA SER A 339 3.44 21.96 -12.38
C SER A 339 4.29 20.69 -12.57
N THR A 340 5.50 20.58 -11.99
CA THR A 340 6.43 19.51 -12.41
C THR A 340 7.24 18.75 -11.35
N SER A 341 7.31 19.12 -10.06
CA SER A 341 8.19 18.39 -9.12
C SER A 341 7.74 18.38 -7.66
N GLN A 342 6.79 17.50 -7.30
CA GLN A 342 6.66 17.09 -5.89
C GLN A 342 7.80 16.12 -5.54
N SER A 343 8.62 16.44 -4.52
CA SER A 343 9.74 15.60 -4.06
C SER A 343 9.24 14.30 -3.41
N PHE A 344 8.10 14.34 -2.71
CA PHE A 344 7.50 13.17 -2.08
C PHE A 344 5.96 13.16 -2.03
N ARG A 345 5.41 11.94 -2.09
CA ARG A 345 3.98 11.68 -1.91
C ARG A 345 3.65 11.49 -0.42
N PRO A 346 2.41 11.80 0.01
CA PRO A 346 1.92 11.56 1.37
C PRO A 346 2.25 10.17 1.93
N LYS A 347 2.11 9.16 1.08
CA LYS A 347 2.36 7.76 1.45
C LYS A 347 3.84 7.46 1.71
N ASP A 348 4.72 8.09 0.95
CA ASP A 348 6.16 7.89 1.10
C ASP A 348 6.61 8.60 2.39
N LEU A 349 6.11 9.81 2.67
CA LEU A 349 6.33 10.51 3.95
C LEU A 349 5.83 9.69 5.14
N ALA A 350 4.60 9.18 5.10
CA ALA A 350 4.06 8.33 6.15
C ALA A 350 4.92 7.08 6.37
N THR A 351 5.50 6.53 5.30
CA THR A 351 6.40 5.38 5.38
C THR A 351 7.71 5.76 6.08
N PHE A 352 8.32 6.89 5.72
CA PHE A 352 9.54 7.40 6.36
C PHE A 352 9.34 7.69 7.85
N LEU A 353 8.30 8.46 8.19
CA LEU A 353 7.97 8.80 9.59
C LEU A 353 7.66 7.55 10.42
N HIS A 354 6.98 6.56 9.83
CA HIS A 354 6.77 5.28 10.49
C HIS A 354 8.09 4.55 10.78
N GLY A 355 9.08 4.64 9.88
CA GLY A 355 10.42 4.12 10.12
C GLY A 355 11.10 4.80 11.31
N CYS A 356 11.07 6.14 11.33
CA CYS A 356 11.62 6.95 12.43
C CYS A 356 10.96 6.57 13.76
N ALA A 357 9.63 6.59 13.78
CA ALA A 357 8.84 6.22 14.94
C ALA A 357 9.20 4.81 15.42
N THR A 358 9.25 3.81 14.55
CA THR A 358 9.52 2.41 14.92
C THR A 358 10.92 2.24 15.55
N LEU A 359 11.91 2.96 15.02
CA LEU A 359 13.30 2.95 15.50
C LEU A 359 13.52 3.89 16.71
N SER A 360 12.46 4.46 17.27
CA SER A 360 12.52 5.39 18.41
C SER A 360 13.33 6.66 18.13
N ILE A 361 13.35 7.11 16.88
CA ILE A 361 14.03 8.34 16.47
C ILE A 361 13.08 9.51 16.73
N PRO A 362 13.44 10.46 17.63
CA PRO A 362 12.64 11.62 17.93
C PRO A 362 12.64 12.62 16.75
N ILE A 363 11.63 13.48 16.69
CA ILE A 363 11.56 14.51 15.64
C ILE A 363 12.78 15.45 15.64
N THR A 364 13.38 15.69 16.80
CA THR A 364 14.54 16.56 16.98
C THR A 364 15.82 16.04 16.33
N GLU A 365 15.85 14.77 15.94
CA GLU A 365 16.95 14.18 15.15
C GLU A 365 16.73 14.32 13.64
N LEU A 366 15.52 14.70 13.20
CA LEU A 366 15.34 15.21 11.86
C LEU A 366 15.84 16.66 11.88
N ASP A 367 16.83 16.98 11.07
CA ASP A 367 17.32 18.35 10.88
C ASP A 367 16.29 19.17 10.08
N LEU A 368 15.08 19.28 10.63
CA LEU A 368 13.88 19.86 10.05
C LEU A 368 13.16 20.67 11.12
N GLU A 369 12.72 21.86 10.76
CA GLU A 369 11.84 22.66 11.62
C GLU A 369 10.46 21.97 11.72
N PRO A 370 10.01 21.55 12.93
CA PRO A 370 8.79 20.76 13.06
C PRO A 370 7.54 21.46 12.51
N ASN A 371 7.47 22.78 12.65
CA ASN A 371 6.35 23.57 12.13
C ASN A 371 6.31 23.58 10.59
N ASN A 372 7.48 23.60 9.92
CA ASN A 372 7.54 23.56 8.47
C ASN A 372 7.03 22.22 7.94
N LEU A 373 7.42 21.11 8.57
CA LEU A 373 6.91 19.78 8.24
C LEU A 373 5.38 19.71 8.42
N LEU A 374 4.86 20.22 9.55
CA LEU A 374 3.42 20.24 9.81
C LEU A 374 2.66 21.08 8.77
N ASN A 375 3.15 22.28 8.45
CA ASN A 375 2.56 23.14 7.41
C ASN A 375 2.53 22.43 6.05
N LYS A 376 3.61 21.74 5.68
CA LYS A 376 3.65 20.97 4.43
C LYS A 376 2.63 19.83 4.41
N ILE A 377 2.37 19.19 5.55
CA ILE A 377 1.31 18.18 5.66
C ILE A 377 -0.07 18.83 5.49
N PHE A 378 -0.31 20.01 6.09
CA PHE A 378 -1.57 20.75 5.90
C PHE A 378 -1.79 21.16 4.44
N GLU A 379 -0.78 21.68 3.75
CA GLU A 379 -0.86 21.98 2.32
C GLU A 379 -1.30 20.76 1.50
N LYS A 380 -0.74 19.57 1.79
CA LYS A 380 -1.13 18.31 1.12
C LYS A 380 -2.55 17.87 1.45
N ILE A 381 -3.07 18.21 2.65
CA ILE A 381 -4.48 18.00 3.01
C ILE A 381 -5.38 18.92 2.19
N GLU A 382 -5.03 20.21 2.10
CA GLU A 382 -5.78 21.22 1.33
C GLU A 382 -5.83 20.88 -0.16
N ARG A 383 -4.76 20.30 -0.70
CA ARG A 383 -4.68 19.76 -2.07
C ARG A 383 -5.40 18.43 -2.28
N GLU A 384 -6.15 17.96 -1.28
CA GLU A 384 -6.90 16.71 -1.30
C GLU A 384 -6.03 15.44 -1.52
N GLU A 385 -4.71 15.49 -1.32
CA GLU A 385 -3.83 14.34 -1.60
C GLU A 385 -4.11 13.16 -0.65
N TYR A 386 -4.67 13.43 0.53
CA TYR A 386 -5.10 12.42 1.50
C TYR A 386 -6.54 11.93 1.30
N ARG A 387 -7.34 12.58 0.44
CA ARG A 387 -8.80 12.38 0.33
C ARG A 387 -9.22 10.92 0.21
N TYR A 388 -8.50 10.15 -0.60
CA TYR A 388 -8.80 8.74 -0.87
C TYR A 388 -7.92 7.75 -0.08
N THR A 389 -6.99 8.25 0.73
CA THR A 389 -6.12 7.46 1.61
C THR A 389 -6.03 8.06 3.01
N PRO A 390 -7.16 8.17 3.73
CA PRO A 390 -7.18 8.73 5.09
C PRO A 390 -6.40 7.85 6.09
N ASP A 391 -6.14 6.58 5.75
CA ASP A 391 -5.25 5.70 6.47
C ASP A 391 -3.82 6.20 6.52
N THR A 392 -3.34 6.77 5.41
CA THR A 392 -2.02 7.38 5.34
C THR A 392 -1.91 8.55 6.32
N LEU A 393 -2.96 9.38 6.44
CA LEU A 393 -2.94 10.52 7.36
C LEU A 393 -2.95 10.07 8.83
N VAL A 394 -3.75 9.05 9.18
CA VAL A 394 -3.73 8.44 10.51
C VAL A 394 -2.34 7.88 10.84
N ASP A 395 -1.71 7.18 9.90
CA ASP A 395 -0.35 6.65 10.06
C ASP A 395 0.67 7.77 10.28
N THR A 396 0.57 8.87 9.52
CA THR A 396 1.41 10.06 9.69
C THR A 396 1.23 10.67 11.08
N CYS A 397 0.00 10.96 11.48
CA CYS A 397 -0.30 11.55 12.79
C CYS A 397 0.18 10.68 13.95
N LEU A 398 -0.07 9.36 13.89
CA LEU A 398 0.39 8.44 14.93
C LEU A 398 1.92 8.36 14.98
N SER A 399 2.60 8.36 13.83
CA SER A 399 4.06 8.33 13.79
C SER A 399 4.66 9.61 14.40
N LEU A 400 4.13 10.79 14.04
CA LEU A 400 4.53 12.05 14.67
C LEU A 400 4.27 12.04 16.19
N TRP A 401 3.16 11.45 16.62
CA TRP A 401 2.84 11.30 18.04
C TRP A 401 3.89 10.44 18.78
N VAL A 402 4.27 9.29 18.21
CA VAL A 402 5.34 8.44 18.75
C VAL A 402 6.67 9.20 18.80
N MET A 403 6.97 10.01 17.77
CA MET A 403 8.17 10.84 17.68
C MET A 403 8.15 12.10 18.56
N ASN A 404 7.17 12.23 19.46
CA ASN A 404 6.99 13.35 20.39
C ASN A 404 6.61 14.70 19.73
N LEU A 405 5.93 14.65 18.58
CA LEU A 405 5.33 15.82 17.91
C LEU A 405 3.81 15.65 17.76
N PRO A 406 3.02 15.69 18.85
CA PRO A 406 1.57 15.59 18.76
C PRO A 406 0.97 16.85 18.11
N SER A 407 0.09 16.67 17.12
CA SER A 407 -0.68 17.75 16.48
C SER A 407 -2.19 17.52 16.58
N VAL A 408 -2.83 18.33 17.40
CA VAL A 408 -4.29 18.39 17.60
C VAL A 408 -4.99 18.86 16.33
N ASP A 409 -4.40 19.79 15.59
CA ASP A 409 -4.97 20.36 14.38
C ASP A 409 -4.99 19.35 13.22
N LEU A 410 -3.94 18.54 13.08
CA LEU A 410 -3.94 17.43 12.12
C LEU A 410 -5.00 16.38 12.48
N MET A 411 -5.16 16.05 13.77
CA MET A 411 -6.25 15.18 14.20
C MET A 411 -7.62 15.77 13.87
N SER A 412 -7.82 17.07 14.12
CA SER A 412 -9.05 17.78 13.81
C SER A 412 -9.41 17.68 12.34
N SER A 413 -8.41 17.74 11.46
CA SER A 413 -8.56 17.60 10.01
C SER A 413 -9.07 16.21 9.60
N ILE A 414 -8.69 15.15 10.32
CA ILE A 414 -9.17 13.78 10.09
C ILE A 414 -10.64 13.64 10.53
N PHE A 415 -10.96 14.08 11.74
CA PHE A 415 -12.24 13.75 12.40
C PHE A 415 -13.36 14.74 12.10
N SER A 416 -13.03 15.97 11.71
CA SER A 416 -14.03 17.00 11.35
C SER A 416 -14.50 16.86 9.90
N ASP A 417 -13.70 16.23 9.02
CA ASP A 417 -14.08 16.00 7.63
C ASP A 417 -14.97 14.77 7.48
N ARG A 418 -16.25 15.02 7.15
CA ARG A 418 -17.25 13.96 6.91
C ARG A 418 -16.86 13.03 5.76
N GLN A 419 -16.17 13.51 4.73
CA GLN A 419 -15.76 12.69 3.59
C GLN A 419 -14.59 11.76 3.96
N MET A 420 -13.60 12.26 4.69
CA MET A 420 -12.53 11.43 5.27
C MET A 420 -13.13 10.34 6.16
N MET A 421 -14.10 10.72 7.02
CA MET A 421 -14.81 9.79 7.89
C MET A 421 -15.64 8.72 7.15
N GLN A 422 -16.22 9.05 5.99
CA GLN A 422 -16.91 8.07 5.15
C GLN A 422 -15.93 7.06 4.53
N ASN A 423 -14.74 7.50 4.15
CA ASN A 423 -13.73 6.63 3.55
C ASN A 423 -13.12 5.62 4.55
N PHE A 424 -13.23 5.87 5.86
CA PHE A 424 -12.88 4.88 6.90
C PHE A 424 -13.85 3.71 7.00
N LYS A 425 -15.12 3.85 6.59
CA LYS A 425 -16.16 2.81 6.74
C LYS A 425 -15.94 1.55 5.88
N ARG A 426 -14.85 1.49 5.11
CA ARG A 426 -14.46 0.28 4.39
C ARG A 426 -13.73 -0.62 5.37
N ASP A 427 -14.40 -1.64 5.90
CA ASP A 427 -13.90 -2.63 6.88
C ASP A 427 -12.40 -2.94 6.74
N ARG A 428 -11.57 -2.19 7.48
CA ARG A 428 -10.13 -2.38 7.50
C ARG A 428 -9.66 -2.31 8.94
N VAL A 429 -9.79 -3.45 9.63
CA VAL A 429 -9.40 -3.69 11.03
C VAL A 429 -8.06 -3.03 11.41
N LYS A 430 -7.06 -3.08 10.52
CA LYS A 430 -5.74 -2.46 10.77
C LYS A 430 -5.81 -0.93 10.91
N ILE A 431 -6.65 -0.26 10.13
CA ILE A 431 -6.82 1.20 10.19
C ILE A 431 -7.54 1.57 11.47
N GLU A 432 -8.60 0.83 11.81
CA GLU A 432 -9.38 1.06 13.03
C GLU A 432 -8.46 0.96 14.26
N SER A 433 -7.64 -0.08 14.35
CA SER A 433 -6.67 -0.23 15.45
C SER A 433 -5.70 0.94 15.59
N ARG A 434 -5.18 1.50 14.48
CA ARG A 434 -4.24 2.64 14.54
C ARG A 434 -4.93 3.95 14.86
N ARG A 435 -6.12 4.16 14.32
CA ARG A 435 -6.98 5.30 14.65
C ARG A 435 -7.34 5.28 16.13
N ASP A 436 -7.73 4.13 16.65
CA ASP A 436 -8.16 3.98 18.04
C ASP A 436 -6.97 4.15 19.01
N LEU A 437 -5.76 3.70 18.62
CA LEU A 437 -4.53 4.02 19.35
C LEU A 437 -4.24 5.53 19.34
N LEU A 438 -4.36 6.21 18.19
CA LEU A 438 -4.19 7.66 18.12
C LEU A 438 -5.17 8.41 19.03
N LEU A 439 -6.44 7.97 19.10
CA LEU A 439 -7.42 8.51 20.03
C LEU A 439 -7.03 8.26 21.49
N ALA A 440 -6.52 7.07 21.81
CA ALA A 440 -6.04 6.76 23.17
C ALA A 440 -4.84 7.64 23.57
N CYS A 441 -3.90 7.87 22.66
CA CYS A 441 -2.79 8.80 22.87
C CYS A 441 -3.27 10.22 23.14
N ALA A 442 -4.22 10.72 22.34
CA ALA A 442 -4.78 12.05 22.49
C ALA A 442 -5.57 12.23 23.79
N GLU A 443 -6.33 11.22 24.21
CA GLU A 443 -7.07 11.24 25.48
C GLU A 443 -6.13 11.35 26.69
N ILE A 444 -4.97 10.69 26.65
CA ILE A 444 -3.97 10.70 27.73
C ILE A 444 -3.12 11.99 27.71
N GLU A 445 -2.51 12.34 26.58
CA GLU A 445 -1.50 13.41 26.51
C GLU A 445 -2.07 14.79 26.22
N ARG A 446 -3.28 14.88 25.66
CA ARG A 446 -3.93 16.15 25.26
C ARG A 446 -5.44 16.16 25.63
N PRO A 447 -5.81 15.90 26.89
CA PRO A 447 -7.21 15.69 27.29
C PRO A 447 -8.12 16.90 27.02
N GLU A 448 -7.65 18.13 27.24
CA GLU A 448 -8.47 19.33 27.01
C GLU A 448 -8.72 19.57 25.51
N ALA A 449 -7.69 19.42 24.68
CA ALA A 449 -7.83 19.54 23.24
C ALA A 449 -8.69 18.40 22.67
N PHE A 450 -8.56 17.19 23.20
CA PHE A 450 -9.38 16.03 22.84
C PHE A 450 -10.87 16.30 23.09
N LYS A 451 -11.25 16.96 24.19
CA LYS A 451 -12.65 17.37 24.45
C LYS A 451 -13.19 18.34 23.39
N ILE A 452 -12.32 19.20 22.84
CA ILE A 452 -12.71 20.20 21.82
C ILE A 452 -12.88 19.54 20.45
N ILE A 453 -12.00 18.59 20.11
CA ILE A 453 -12.07 17.83 18.85
C ILE A 453 -13.24 16.83 18.86
N SER A 454 -13.64 16.32 20.03
CA SER A 454 -14.55 15.19 20.13
C SER A 454 -16.05 15.58 20.07
N ARG A 455 -16.64 15.36 18.90
CA ARG A 455 -17.97 14.69 18.81
C ARG A 455 -17.85 13.15 18.97
N LEU A 456 -16.65 12.66 19.29
CA LEU A 456 -16.30 11.25 19.36
C LEU A 456 -16.47 10.72 20.81
N PRO A 457 -16.91 9.46 20.99
CA PRO A 457 -17.02 8.87 22.32
C PRO A 457 -15.64 8.76 22.98
N ARG A 458 -15.58 8.94 24.30
CA ARG A 458 -14.39 8.59 25.09
C ARG A 458 -14.03 7.14 24.83
N VAL A 459 -12.73 6.85 24.74
CA VAL A 459 -12.25 5.50 24.49
C VAL A 459 -11.88 4.77 25.78
N ASP A 460 -11.84 5.48 26.91
CA ASP A 460 -11.32 4.99 28.20
C ASP A 460 -9.90 4.47 27.99
N ALA A 461 -8.99 5.38 27.63
CA ALA A 461 -7.68 5.03 27.10
C ALA A 461 -6.82 4.27 28.12
N PHE A 462 -6.90 4.64 29.40
CA PHE A 462 -6.00 4.15 30.44
C PHE A 462 -6.73 3.43 31.56
N GLN A 463 -6.21 2.27 31.95
CA GLN A 463 -6.59 1.55 33.16
C GLN A 463 -5.45 0.60 33.53
N LEU A 464 -4.78 0.84 34.66
CA LEU A 464 -3.55 0.14 35.03
C LEU A 464 -3.73 -1.39 35.16
N ASP A 465 -4.86 -1.82 35.74
CA ASP A 465 -5.22 -3.23 35.98
C ASP A 465 -6.02 -3.87 34.82
N ARG A 466 -6.05 -3.22 33.64
CA ARG A 466 -6.83 -3.72 32.51
C ARG A 466 -6.39 -5.13 32.11
N ASN A 467 -7.34 -6.06 32.10
CA ASN A 467 -7.12 -7.44 31.66
C ASN A 467 -6.46 -7.52 30.28
N CYS A 468 -5.37 -8.28 30.21
CA CYS A 468 -4.66 -8.54 28.97
C CYS A 468 -5.28 -9.72 28.20
N PRO A 469 -5.59 -9.58 26.89
CA PRO A 469 -5.98 -10.71 26.06
C PRO A 469 -4.89 -11.79 25.96
N GLU A 470 -5.29 -13.06 26.05
CA GLU A 470 -4.38 -14.21 26.06
C GLU A 470 -3.44 -14.26 24.85
N PHE A 471 -3.92 -13.85 23.67
CA PHE A 471 -3.12 -13.85 22.44
C PHE A 471 -1.89 -12.92 22.51
N LEU A 472 -1.89 -11.91 23.37
CA LEU A 472 -0.74 -11.02 23.60
C LEU A 472 0.30 -11.60 24.55
N VAL A 473 -0.06 -12.66 25.30
CA VAL A 473 0.80 -13.25 26.35
C VAL A 473 1.31 -14.62 25.94
N ARG A 474 0.50 -15.44 25.26
CA ARG A 474 0.78 -16.88 25.04
C ARG A 474 2.12 -17.21 24.36
N HIS A 475 2.69 -16.28 23.61
CA HIS A 475 3.98 -16.45 22.90
C HIS A 475 5.13 -15.64 23.51
N ARG A 476 4.89 -14.90 24.60
CA ARG A 476 5.90 -14.06 25.28
C ARG A 476 6.50 -14.79 26.46
N THR A 477 7.43 -15.71 26.17
CA THR A 477 8.03 -16.60 27.17
C THR A 477 8.80 -15.85 28.26
N GLN A 478 9.44 -14.72 27.92
CA GLN A 478 10.16 -13.91 28.89
C GLN A 478 9.19 -13.22 29.86
N LEU A 479 8.10 -12.64 29.34
CA LEU A 479 7.03 -12.06 30.17
C LEU A 479 6.42 -13.09 31.13
N GLN A 480 6.11 -14.29 30.64
CA GLN A 480 5.59 -15.40 31.46
C GLN A 480 6.59 -15.83 32.55
N ARG A 481 7.89 -15.83 32.23
CA ARG A 481 8.94 -16.16 33.19
C ARG A 481 9.04 -15.12 34.31
N VAL A 482 8.97 -13.83 33.97
CA VAL A 482 8.96 -12.75 34.99
C VAL A 482 7.74 -12.88 35.90
N ALA A 483 6.55 -13.15 35.35
CA ALA A 483 5.35 -13.39 36.15
C ALA A 483 5.55 -14.57 37.12
N SER A 484 6.10 -15.69 36.63
CA SER A 484 6.38 -16.87 37.46
C SER A 484 7.41 -16.58 38.56
N CYS A 485 8.43 -15.77 38.28
CA CYS A 485 9.42 -15.36 39.26
C CYS A 485 8.82 -14.45 40.35
N LEU A 486 7.93 -13.52 39.98
CA LEU A 486 7.23 -12.67 40.93
C LEU A 486 6.31 -13.48 41.84
N GLU A 487 5.58 -14.45 41.28
CA GLU A 487 4.74 -15.38 42.05
C GLU A 487 5.58 -16.25 43.00
N ALA A 488 6.72 -16.78 42.56
CA ALA A 488 7.62 -17.54 43.42
C ALA A 488 8.24 -16.68 44.54
N ALA A 489 8.41 -15.38 44.31
CA ALA A 489 8.96 -14.42 45.27
C ALA A 489 7.89 -13.71 46.11
N ARG A 490 6.62 -14.13 46.01
CA ARG A 490 5.46 -13.42 46.56
C ARG A 490 5.58 -13.11 48.05
N GLU A 491 5.92 -14.11 48.87
CA GLU A 491 6.10 -13.92 50.33
C GLU A 491 7.29 -13.01 50.65
N LYS A 492 8.41 -13.17 49.92
CA LYS A 492 9.64 -12.40 50.15
C LYS A 492 9.46 -10.92 49.80
N LEU A 493 8.72 -10.64 48.74
CA LEU A 493 8.49 -9.28 48.24
C LEU A 493 7.18 -8.67 48.75
N ARG A 494 6.41 -9.38 49.56
CA ARG A 494 5.09 -8.95 50.07
C ARG A 494 4.14 -8.57 48.94
N ILE A 495 4.03 -9.44 47.95
CA ILE A 495 3.16 -9.25 46.78
C ILE A 495 1.77 -9.83 47.09
N ALA A 496 0.75 -8.98 46.99
CA ALA A 496 -0.64 -9.39 47.16
C ALA A 496 -1.19 -10.03 45.88
N HIS A 497 -0.86 -9.47 44.71
CA HIS A 497 -1.43 -9.92 43.42
C HIS A 497 -0.47 -9.67 42.25
N VAL A 498 -0.46 -10.59 41.28
CA VAL A 498 0.21 -10.44 39.98
C VAL A 498 -0.78 -10.85 38.89
N GLN A 499 -0.92 -10.02 37.85
CA GLN A 499 -1.73 -10.36 36.67
C GLN A 499 -1.15 -9.75 35.40
N PHE A 500 -1.39 -10.38 34.26
CA PHE A 500 -1.06 -9.78 32.97
C PHE A 500 -2.00 -8.60 32.68
N SER A 501 -1.42 -7.46 32.34
CA SER A 501 -2.17 -6.22 32.11
C SER A 501 -1.89 -5.61 30.74
N LEU A 502 -2.83 -4.78 30.28
CA LEU A 502 -2.74 -3.97 29.08
C LEU A 502 -3.13 -2.52 29.41
N PRO A 503 -2.25 -1.75 30.07
CA PRO A 503 -2.66 -0.51 30.74
C PRO A 503 -3.18 0.57 29.78
N VAL A 504 -2.62 0.63 28.57
CA VAL A 504 -3.04 1.56 27.51
C VAL A 504 -3.87 0.80 26.47
N LYS A 505 -5.07 1.30 26.17
CA LYS A 505 -6.00 0.67 25.23
C LYS A 505 -5.45 0.76 23.83
N PHE A 506 -5.66 -0.29 23.03
CA PHE A 506 -5.20 -0.37 21.62
C PHE A 506 -3.67 -0.38 21.42
N LEU A 507 -2.87 -0.19 22.48
CA LEU A 507 -1.44 -0.40 22.46
C LEU A 507 -1.14 -1.83 22.87
N ASN A 508 -0.99 -2.71 21.88
CA ASN A 508 -0.86 -4.17 22.05
C ASN A 508 0.48 -4.64 22.65
N ILE A 509 0.93 -4.02 23.74
CA ILE A 509 2.14 -4.37 24.50
C ILE A 509 1.72 -4.72 25.93
N ALA A 510 1.62 -6.03 26.20
CA ALA A 510 1.31 -6.55 27.52
C ALA A 510 2.42 -6.25 28.54
N GLY A 511 2.02 -6.02 29.80
CA GLY A 511 2.90 -5.97 30.96
C GLY A 511 2.34 -6.84 32.09
N LEU A 512 2.82 -6.61 33.30
CA LEU A 512 2.27 -7.18 34.52
C LEU A 512 1.79 -6.05 35.43
N PHE A 513 0.61 -6.22 36.00
CA PHE A 513 0.15 -5.42 37.12
C PHE A 513 0.49 -6.15 38.41
N VAL A 514 1.16 -5.45 39.32
CA VAL A 514 1.60 -5.98 40.60
C VAL A 514 1.03 -5.10 41.71
N THR A 515 0.40 -5.73 42.70
CA THR A 515 -0.07 -5.07 43.92
C THR A 515 0.70 -5.66 45.09
N LEU A 516 1.28 -4.79 45.94
CA LEU A 516 1.91 -5.19 47.19
C LEU A 516 0.89 -5.28 48.33
N ASP A 517 1.22 -5.99 49.41
CA ASP A 517 0.36 -6.15 50.59
C ASP A 517 -0.01 -4.82 51.27
N ASN A 518 0.81 -3.78 51.08
CA ASN A 518 0.54 -2.43 51.57
C ASN A 518 -0.34 -1.59 50.63
N GLY A 519 -0.85 -2.18 49.53
CA GLY A 519 -1.69 -1.51 48.54
C GLY A 519 -0.94 -0.71 47.48
N VAL A 520 0.40 -0.75 47.45
CA VAL A 520 1.18 -0.10 46.38
C VAL A 520 1.02 -0.89 45.08
N GLU A 521 0.66 -0.18 44.02
CA GLU A 521 0.41 -0.74 42.69
C GLU A 521 1.43 -0.22 41.68
N PHE A 522 1.92 -1.11 40.83
CA PHE A 522 2.85 -0.73 39.76
C PHE A 522 2.75 -1.68 38.56
N ASN A 523 3.16 -1.17 37.41
CA ASN A 523 3.32 -1.96 36.19
C ASN A 523 4.76 -2.49 36.10
N VAL A 524 4.91 -3.72 35.64
CA VAL A 524 6.20 -4.32 35.28
C VAL A 524 6.18 -4.61 33.80
N ASP A 525 7.09 -4.00 33.06
CA ASP A 525 7.29 -4.25 31.65
C ASP A 525 8.56 -5.06 31.41
N VAL A 526 8.51 -5.93 30.42
CA VAL A 526 9.65 -6.78 30.02
C VAL A 526 10.13 -6.35 28.64
N LEU A 527 11.40 -6.01 28.56
CA LEU A 527 12.08 -5.63 27.33
C LEU A 527 12.63 -6.90 26.65
N GLU A 528 11.95 -7.37 25.61
CA GLU A 528 12.33 -8.57 24.86
C GLU A 528 12.38 -8.28 23.35
N LYS A 529 12.82 -9.25 22.55
CA LYS A 529 13.03 -9.09 21.09
C LYS A 529 11.82 -8.55 20.30
N THR A 530 10.61 -8.61 20.85
CA THR A 530 9.40 -8.08 20.22
C THR A 530 9.18 -6.59 20.43
N ASN A 531 9.83 -5.99 21.44
CA ASN A 531 9.66 -4.60 21.83
C ASN A 531 10.98 -3.85 22.08
N CYS A 532 12.13 -4.47 21.77
CA CYS A 532 13.45 -3.83 21.71
C CYS A 532 14.06 -3.85 20.30
N LEU A 533 15.05 -2.99 20.08
CA LEU A 533 15.91 -3.00 18.90
C LEU A 533 16.99 -4.09 19.03
N SER A 534 17.81 -4.26 17.99
CA SER A 534 18.79 -5.34 17.88
C SER A 534 19.90 -5.30 18.91
N ASP A 535 20.06 -4.19 19.63
CA ASP A 535 20.97 -4.04 20.79
C ASP A 535 20.40 -4.65 22.08
N GLU A 536 19.15 -5.11 22.05
CA GLU A 536 18.40 -5.66 23.19
C GLU A 536 18.25 -4.68 24.37
N GLN A 537 18.50 -3.38 24.15
CA GLN A 537 18.51 -2.35 25.19
C GLN A 537 17.60 -1.17 24.83
N THR A 538 17.57 -0.80 23.55
CA THR A 538 16.77 0.33 23.11
C THR A 538 15.32 -0.14 22.89
N PRO A 539 14.31 0.48 23.55
CA PRO A 539 12.93 0.15 23.29
C PRO A 539 12.53 0.56 21.86
N THR A 540 11.67 -0.22 21.22
CA THR A 540 10.98 0.19 19.98
C THR A 540 10.09 1.40 20.23
N GLY A 541 9.71 2.12 19.17
CA GLY A 541 8.90 3.33 19.32
C GLY A 541 7.59 3.14 20.06
N LEU A 542 6.90 2.03 19.84
CA LEU A 542 5.65 1.73 20.54
C LEU A 542 5.89 1.41 22.02
N MET A 543 7.04 0.82 22.36
CA MET A 543 7.44 0.61 23.74
C MET A 543 7.80 1.94 24.41
N GLY A 544 8.56 2.80 23.73
CA GLY A 544 8.82 4.18 24.18
C GLY A 544 7.53 4.97 24.40
N LEU A 545 6.58 4.88 23.46
CA LEU A 545 5.24 5.45 23.61
C LEU A 545 4.53 4.91 24.86
N LYS A 546 4.52 3.59 25.09
CA LYS A 546 3.91 2.99 26.28
C LYS A 546 4.46 3.62 27.56
N LEU A 547 5.78 3.72 27.67
CA LEU A 547 6.46 4.25 28.84
C LEU A 547 6.09 5.71 29.08
N ARG A 548 6.09 6.53 28.02
CA ARG A 548 5.67 7.94 28.09
C ARG A 548 4.21 8.09 28.52
N LEU A 549 3.31 7.25 28.01
CA LEU A 549 1.89 7.28 28.39
C LEU A 549 1.66 6.84 29.85
N LEU A 550 2.44 5.86 30.35
CA LEU A 550 2.40 5.46 31.76
C LEU A 550 2.89 6.59 32.68
N GLU A 551 3.98 7.26 32.30
CA GLU A 551 4.52 8.41 33.01
C GLU A 551 3.52 9.56 33.06
N GLN A 552 2.86 9.88 31.94
CA GLN A 552 1.83 10.91 31.86
C GLN A 552 0.65 10.64 32.81
N MET A 553 0.33 9.36 33.05
CA MET A 553 -0.71 8.93 33.99
C MET A 553 -0.19 8.76 35.43
N SER A 554 1.07 9.13 35.70
CA SER A 554 1.73 8.95 37.00
C SER A 554 1.69 7.49 37.50
N ALA A 555 1.68 6.53 36.57
CA ALA A 555 1.65 5.11 36.88
C ALA A 555 3.08 4.59 37.13
N PRO A 556 3.40 4.10 38.34
CA PRO A 556 4.73 3.57 38.61
C PRO A 556 5.04 2.39 37.68
N ASN A 557 6.21 2.42 37.05
CA ASN A 557 6.63 1.40 36.10
C ASN A 557 8.03 0.88 36.40
N VAL A 558 8.21 -0.43 36.36
CA VAL A 558 9.49 -1.11 36.47
C VAL A 558 9.79 -1.80 35.15
N MET A 559 10.93 -1.49 34.55
CA MET A 559 11.42 -2.20 33.36
C MET A 559 12.34 -3.35 33.77
N VAL A 560 12.14 -4.52 33.19
CA VAL A 560 13.01 -5.69 33.33
C VAL A 560 13.57 -6.04 31.95
N SER A 561 14.90 -6.09 31.85
CA SER A 561 15.65 -6.52 30.66
C SER A 561 16.16 -7.94 30.79
#